data_AF-A0AA48M8L7-F1
#
_entry.id   AF-A0AA48M8L7-F1
#
_cell.length_a   1.000
_cell.length_b   1.000
_cell.length_c   1.000
_cell.angle_alpha   90.00
_cell.angle_beta   90.00
_cell.angle_gamma   90.00
#
_symmetry.space_group_name_H-M   'P 1'
#
loop_
_entity.id
_entity.type
_entity.pdbx_description
1 polymer ?
#
loop_
_entity_poly.entity_id
_entity_poly.type
_entity_poly.pdbx_seq_one_letter_code
_entity_poly.pdbx_strand_id
1 'polypeptide(L)' 'MARKQGTDNDVGQQEVKYAKDQIMKVAQQKFGLNRTEAIAAFFDAPAEMTVAEAETFVKKFKARTVK' A
#
# COMPACT_ATOMS: atom_id res chain seq x y z
N MET A 1 -15.06 -37.07 -0.93
CA MET A 1 -14.31 -36.68 0.27
C MET A 1 -13.39 -35.53 -0.10
N ALA A 2 -13.50 -34.42 0.63
CA ALA A 2 -12.81 -33.17 0.40
C ALA A 2 -11.34 -33.21 0.89
N ARG A 3 -10.56 -32.22 0.42
CA ARG A 3 -9.23 -31.74 0.87
C ARG A 3 -8.05 -32.14 -0.03
N LYS A 4 -7.49 -31.12 -0.69
CA LYS A 4 -6.13 -30.56 -0.49
C LYS A 4 -6.03 -29.35 -1.43
N GLN A 5 -6.15 -28.12 -0.92
CA GLN A 5 -5.08 -27.36 -0.25
C GLN A 5 -3.92 -27.09 -1.21
N GLY A 6 -3.73 -25.81 -1.50
CA GLY A 6 -2.69 -25.33 -2.39
C GLY A 6 -3.20 -24.13 -3.16
N THR A 7 -3.57 -23.07 -2.45
CA THR A 7 -3.64 -21.73 -3.03
C THR A 7 -2.19 -21.34 -3.33
N ASP A 8 -1.61 -21.95 -4.35
CA ASP A 8 -0.40 -21.50 -5.04
C ASP A 8 -0.78 -20.24 -5.82
N ASN A 9 -1.12 -19.20 -5.08
CA ASN A 9 -0.79 -17.86 -5.48
C ASN A 9 0.56 -17.58 -4.81
N ASP A 10 1.57 -18.32 -5.27
CA ASP A 10 2.93 -17.81 -5.41
C ASP A 10 2.82 -16.60 -6.36
N VAL A 11 2.27 -15.50 -5.84
CA VAL A 11 2.39 -14.20 -6.47
C VAL A 11 3.84 -13.85 -6.23
N GLY A 12 4.71 -14.43 -7.06
CA GLY A 12 5.96 -13.79 -7.43
C GLY A 12 5.65 -12.31 -7.53
N GLN A 13 6.50 -11.51 -6.89
CA GLN A 13 6.44 -10.06 -6.79
C GLN A 13 6.33 -9.42 -8.19
N GLN A 14 5.21 -9.62 -8.86
CA GLN A 14 4.77 -8.81 -9.96
C GLN A 14 4.53 -7.48 -9.29
N GLU A 15 5.16 -6.46 -9.83
CA GLU A 15 4.89 -5.07 -9.53
C GLU A 15 3.44 -4.80 -9.93
N VAL A 16 2.49 -5.32 -9.15
CA VAL A 16 1.07 -5.08 -9.32
C VAL A 16 0.90 -3.63 -8.93
N LYS A 17 0.84 -2.78 -9.96
CA LYS A 17 0.54 -1.38 -9.82
C LYS A 17 -0.92 -1.31 -9.42
N TYR A 18 -1.16 -0.86 -8.21
CA TYR A 18 -2.50 -0.62 -7.72
C TYR A 18 -2.83 0.84 -7.96
N ALA A 19 -4.10 1.10 -8.28
CA ALA A 19 -4.61 2.45 -8.31
C ALA A 19 -4.40 3.12 -6.94
N LYS A 20 -4.13 4.42 -6.97
CA LYS A 20 -3.91 5.27 -5.79
C LYS A 20 -5.00 5.11 -4.73
N ASP A 21 -6.25 4.90 -5.13
CA ASP A 21 -7.37 4.66 -4.20
C ASP A 21 -7.21 3.33 -3.43
N GLN A 22 -6.77 2.26 -4.12
CA GLN A 22 -6.48 0.98 -3.49
C GLN A 22 -5.25 1.06 -2.58
N ILE A 23 -4.19 1.71 -3.05
CA ILE A 23 -2.97 1.97 -2.26
C ILE A 23 -3.30 2.77 -1.00
N MET A 24 -4.15 3.79 -1.10
CA MET A 24 -4.62 4.56 0.06
C MET A 24 -5.35 3.68 1.07
N LYS A 25 -6.23 2.79 0.62
CA LYS A 25 -6.94 1.85 1.51
C LYS A 25 -5.98 0.87 2.18
N VAL A 26 -5.05 0.29 1.42
CA VAL A 26 -4.00 -0.60 1.95
C VAL A 26 -3.16 0.15 2.98
N ALA A 27 -2.79 1.39 2.71
CA ALA A 27 -1.97 2.18 3.62
C ALA A 27 -2.70 2.61 4.89
N GLN A 28 -3.99 2.96 4.80
CA GLN A 28 -4.84 3.21 5.97
C GLN A 28 -4.90 1.95 6.87
N GLN A 29 -5.11 0.77 6.28
CA GLN A 29 -5.17 -0.48 7.02
C GLN A 29 -3.81 -0.94 7.58
N LYS A 30 -2.73 -0.86 6.77
CA LYS A 30 -1.39 -1.35 7.15
C LYS A 30 -0.63 -0.41 8.06
N PHE A 31 -0.75 0.90 7.85
CA PHE A 31 0.07 1.90 8.54
C PHE A 31 -0.71 2.72 9.56
N GLY A 32 -2.03 2.51 9.67
CA GLY A 32 -2.88 3.24 10.62
C GLY A 32 -2.93 4.74 10.33
N LEU A 33 -2.73 5.15 9.07
CA LEU A 33 -2.86 6.55 8.67
C LEU A 33 -4.34 6.93 8.62
N ASN A 34 -4.69 8.12 9.12
CA ASN A 34 -6.02 8.67 8.89
C ASN A 34 -6.23 9.00 7.41
N ARG A 35 -7.50 9.08 6.98
CA ARG A 35 -7.83 9.40 5.57
C ARG A 35 -7.12 10.67 5.09
N THR A 36 -7.06 11.70 5.92
CA THR A 36 -6.37 12.96 5.64
C THR A 36 -4.85 12.79 5.50
N GLU A 37 -4.23 12.01 6.38
CA GLU A 37 -2.79 11.74 6.35
C GLU A 37 -2.40 10.84 5.18
N ALA A 38 -3.24 9.86 4.85
CA ALA A 38 -3.07 9.03 3.67
C ALA A 38 -3.18 9.89 2.40
N ILE A 39 -4.20 10.77 2.29
CA ILE A 39 -4.30 11.70 1.16
C ILE A 39 -3.06 12.58 1.08
N ALA A 40 -2.55 13.11 2.20
CA ALA A 40 -1.35 13.93 2.23
C ALA A 40 -0.08 13.15 1.86
N ALA A 41 0.09 11.93 2.39
CA ALA A 41 1.22 11.05 2.12
C ALA A 41 1.27 10.60 0.65
N PHE A 42 0.10 10.38 0.05
CA PHE A 42 -0.05 9.98 -1.35
C PHE A 42 -0.40 11.15 -2.26
N PHE A 43 -0.45 12.40 -1.80
CA PHE A 43 -0.89 13.54 -2.61
C PHE A 43 -0.01 13.70 -3.85
N ASP A 44 1.31 13.74 -3.62
CA ASP A 44 2.37 13.82 -4.62
C ASP A 44 2.65 12.48 -5.33
N ALA A 45 2.03 11.40 -4.86
CA ALA A 45 2.29 10.08 -5.38
C ALA A 45 1.47 9.80 -6.66
N PRO A 46 2.04 9.03 -7.61
CA PRO A 46 1.44 8.78 -8.92
C PRO A 46 0.08 8.06 -8.81
N ALA A 47 -0.72 8.16 -9.88
CA ALA A 47 -2.07 7.57 -9.93
C ALA A 47 -2.07 6.03 -9.81
N GLU A 48 -0.97 5.39 -10.20
CA GLU A 48 -0.74 3.96 -10.08
C GLU A 48 0.67 3.75 -9.51
N MET A 49 0.79 2.99 -8.43
CA MET A 49 2.09 2.64 -7.83
C MET A 49 2.04 1.26 -7.20
N THR A 50 3.21 0.69 -6.94
CA THR A 50 3.30 -0.59 -6.23
C THR A 50 3.10 -0.41 -4.73
N VAL A 51 2.72 -1.49 -4.04
CA VAL A 51 2.62 -1.47 -2.57
C VAL A 51 3.96 -1.07 -1.94
N ALA A 52 5.09 -1.57 -2.47
CA ALA A 52 6.43 -1.25 -1.96
C ALA A 52 6.80 0.23 -2.07
N GLU A 53 6.46 0.88 -3.21
CA GLU A 53 6.60 2.33 -3.36
C GLU A 53 5.73 3.06 -2.33
N ALA A 54 4.49 2.61 -2.17
CA ALA A 54 3.57 3.21 -1.21
C ALA A 54 4.05 3.12 0.24
N GLU A 55 4.62 1.99 0.67
CA GLU A 55 5.24 1.85 1.99
C GLU A 55 6.38 2.86 2.18
N THR A 56 7.13 3.14 1.12
CA THR A 56 8.23 4.10 1.12
C THR A 56 7.70 5.53 1.25
N PHE A 57 6.62 5.89 0.54
CA PHE A 57 5.94 7.18 0.70
C PHE A 57 5.42 7.38 2.11
N VAL A 58 4.77 6.37 2.69
CA VAL A 58 4.25 6.42 4.07
C VAL A 58 5.38 6.56 5.09
N LYS A 59 6.48 5.80 4.94
CA LYS A 59 7.66 5.93 5.81
C LYS A 59 8.28 7.32 5.72
N LYS A 60 8.45 7.87 4.51
CA LYS A 60 8.94 9.24 4.30
C LYS A 60 7.99 10.27 4.91
N PHE A 61 6.69 10.10 4.74
CA PHE A 61 5.68 10.99 5.31
C PHE A 61 5.75 10.99 6.85
N LYS A 62 5.74 9.82 7.49
CA LYS A 62 5.88 9.68 8.94
C LYS A 62 7.20 10.28 9.46
N ALA A 63 8.31 10.06 8.75
CA ALA A 63 9.59 10.67 9.11
C ALA A 63 9.55 12.21 9.01
N ARG A 64 8.73 12.77 8.11
CA ARG A 64 8.54 14.22 7.95
C ARG A 64 7.59 14.82 8.97
N THR A 65 6.57 14.09 9.42
CA THR A 65 5.56 14.57 10.37
C THR A 65 5.96 14.43 11.84
N VAL A 66 6.97 13.61 12.18
CA VAL A 66 7.48 13.46 13.57
C VAL A 66 8.45 14.61 13.95
N LYS A 67 8.24 15.81 13.43
CA LYS A 67 9.09 16.98 13.71
C LYS A 67 8.38 18.03 14.56
#